data_AF-A0A7V1MJT9-F1
#
_entry.id   AF-A0A7V1MJT9-F1
#
_cell.length_a   1.000
_cell.length_b   1.000
_cell.length_c   1.000
_cell.angle_alpha   90.00
_cell.angle_beta   90.00
_cell.angle_gamma   90.00
#
_symmetry.space_group_name_H-M   'P 1'
#
loop_
_entity.id
_entity.type
_entity.pdbx_description
1 polymer ?
#
loop_
_entity_poly.entity_id
_entity_poly.type
_entity_poly.pdbx_seq_one_letter_code
_entity_poly.pdbx_strand_id
1 'polypeptide(L)'
;MGFITFGQPFNLEDTHKIMENAKPDAFMFHAGTTKGGLMGFDTPDSIEETAMRSEEAFQIAKNYNPDLLLFAHGAAMETPEDAQYMLDNTSCQGVWTGSATERIPIEKAILEVSERFANLRLKKK
;
A
#
# COMPACT_ATOMS: atom_id res chain seq x y z
N MET A 1 -8.75 6.00 25.41
CA MET A 1 -9.71 4.88 25.26
C MET A 1 -9.01 3.52 25.04
N GLY A 2 -7.70 3.35 25.29
CA GLY A 2 -7.03 2.04 25.25
C GLY A 2 -7.06 1.32 23.89
N PHE A 3 -7.46 2.00 22.82
CA PHE A 3 -7.46 1.49 21.46
C PHE A 3 -6.11 1.73 20.80
N ILE A 4 -5.70 0.80 19.94
CA ILE A 4 -4.56 0.98 19.05
C ILE A 4 -5.01 1.88 17.89
N THR A 5 -4.18 2.86 17.56
CA THR A 5 -4.43 3.86 16.53
C THR A 5 -3.35 3.84 15.45
N PHE A 6 -3.79 4.01 14.20
CA PHE A 6 -2.92 4.09 13.03
C PHE A 6 -3.07 5.47 12.39
N GLY A 7 -1.98 6.23 12.30
CA GLY A 7 -1.94 7.49 11.57
C GLY A 7 -1.66 7.27 10.09
N GLN A 8 -2.46 7.87 9.22
CA GLN A 8 -2.34 7.75 7.76
C GLN A 8 -2.33 9.11 7.04
N PRO A 9 -1.25 9.90 7.13
CA PRO A 9 -1.12 11.13 6.36
C PRO A 9 -0.79 10.84 4.88
N PHE A 10 -1.18 11.77 4.00
CA PHE A 10 -0.93 11.70 2.55
C PHE A 10 0.22 12.60 2.09
N ASN A 11 0.73 13.47 2.97
CA ASN A 11 1.81 14.41 2.69
C ASN A 11 2.62 14.70 3.96
N LEU A 12 3.75 15.40 3.81
CA LEU A 12 4.66 15.70 4.93
C LEU A 12 4.06 16.69 5.94
N GLU A 13 3.23 17.64 5.49
CA GLU A 13 2.57 18.60 6.38
C GLU A 13 1.61 17.88 7.34
N ASP A 14 0.81 16.96 6.82
CA ASP A 14 -0.10 16.14 7.62
C ASP A 14 0.66 15.14 8.49
N THR A 15 1.85 14.71 8.05
CA THR A 15 2.76 13.90 8.88
C THR A 15 3.19 14.68 10.13
N HIS A 16 3.59 15.95 9.99
CA HIS A 16 3.88 16.80 11.14
C HIS A 16 2.65 16.96 12.05
N LYS A 17 1.49 17.31 11.48
CA LYS A 17 0.27 17.56 12.25
C LYS A 17 -0.17 16.34 13.05
N ILE A 18 -0.18 15.15 12.45
CA ILE A 18 -0.63 13.93 13.14
C ILE A 18 0.33 13.51 14.25
N MET A 19 1.63 13.66 14.01
CA MET A 19 2.67 13.29 14.98
C MET A 19 2.76 14.27 16.16
N GLU A 20 2.50 15.56 15.92
CA GLU A 20 2.46 16.56 16.98
C GLU A 20 1.23 16.42 17.87
N ASN A 21 0.05 16.21 17.26
CA ASN A 21 -1.23 16.34 17.95
C ASN A 21 -1.86 15.01 18.37
N ALA A 22 -1.85 14.00 17.47
CA ALA A 22 -2.57 12.74 17.70
C ALA A 22 -1.68 11.66 18.32
N LYS A 23 -0.39 11.60 17.95
CA LYS A 23 0.61 10.65 18.46
C LYS A 23 0.12 9.20 18.41
N PRO A 24 -0.12 8.65 17.21
CA PRO A 24 -0.68 7.31 17.06
C PRO A 24 0.30 6.23 17.52
N ASP A 25 -0.22 5.03 17.80
CA ASP A 25 0.59 3.85 18.17
C ASP A 25 1.39 3.30 17.00
N ALA A 26 0.84 3.43 15.78
CA ALA A 26 1.46 3.05 14.53
C ALA A 26 1.23 4.10 13.45
N PHE A 27 2.10 4.11 12.45
CA PHE A 27 2.14 5.12 11.41
C PHE A 27 2.35 4.48 10.05
N MET A 28 1.67 5.04 9.06
CA MET A 28 1.74 4.60 7.68
C MET A 28 1.64 5.83 6.80
N PHE A 29 2.67 6.11 6.00
CA PHE A 29 2.56 7.13 4.99
C PHE A 29 1.71 6.59 3.84
N HIS A 30 0.57 7.21 3.57
CA HIS A 30 -0.30 6.80 2.47
C HIS A 30 0.24 7.39 1.16
N ALA A 31 1.16 6.68 0.51
CA ALA A 31 1.90 7.20 -0.65
C ALA A 31 1.03 7.52 -1.88
N GLY A 32 -0.18 6.96 -1.93
CA GLY A 32 -1.17 7.21 -2.97
C GLY A 32 -2.06 5.98 -3.17
N THR A 33 -3.04 6.06 -4.06
CA THR A 33 -3.86 4.90 -4.39
C THR A 33 -3.01 3.82 -5.08
N THR A 34 -3.12 2.57 -4.64
CA THR A 34 -2.36 1.46 -5.22
C THR A 34 -2.65 1.27 -6.70
N LYS A 35 -1.57 1.12 -7.49
CA LYS A 35 -1.64 0.79 -8.91
C LYS A 35 -2.27 -0.59 -9.16
N GLY A 36 -2.98 -0.73 -10.27
CA GLY A 36 -3.36 -2.04 -10.82
C GLY A 36 -4.80 -2.51 -10.56
N GLY A 37 -5.13 -3.64 -11.17
CA GLY A 37 -6.49 -4.17 -11.33
C GLY A 37 -7.09 -3.85 -12.71
N LEU A 38 -8.18 -4.55 -13.07
CA LEU A 38 -8.83 -4.42 -14.40
C LEU A 38 -9.43 -3.02 -14.64
N MET A 39 -9.82 -2.34 -13.56
CA MET A 39 -10.36 -0.96 -13.56
C MET A 39 -9.58 -0.07 -12.58
N GLY A 40 -8.29 -0.37 -12.39
CA GLY A 40 -7.44 0.24 -11.38
C GLY A 40 -7.10 1.71 -11.60
N PHE A 41 -6.44 2.28 -10.60
CA PHE A 41 -5.79 3.58 -10.73
C PHE A 41 -4.41 3.38 -11.36
N ASP A 42 -4.02 4.28 -12.25
CA ASP A 42 -2.66 4.36 -12.75
C ASP A 42 -1.93 5.45 -11.96
N THR A 43 -0.72 5.16 -11.52
CA THR A 43 0.17 6.14 -10.89
C THR A 43 1.43 6.27 -11.74
N PRO A 44 1.93 7.51 -11.96
CA PRO A 44 3.22 7.69 -12.62
C PRO A 44 4.39 7.28 -11.72
N ASP A 45 4.16 7.17 -10.41
CA ASP A 45 5.21 6.94 -9.41
C ASP A 45 5.84 5.55 -9.60
N SER A 46 7.17 5.49 -9.48
CA SER A 46 7.89 4.22 -9.38
C SER A 46 7.92 3.70 -7.93
N ILE A 47 8.35 2.45 -7.75
CA ILE A 47 8.51 1.90 -6.39
C ILE A 47 9.63 2.62 -5.62
N GLU A 48 10.67 3.08 -6.32
CA GLU A 48 11.75 3.89 -5.76
C GLU A 48 11.24 5.25 -5.26
N GLU A 49 10.38 5.92 -6.05
CA GLU A 49 9.77 7.20 -5.65
C GLU A 49 8.81 7.01 -4.47
N THR A 50 8.03 5.92 -4.49
CA THR A 50 7.17 5.52 -3.37
C THR A 50 7.97 5.30 -2.09
N ALA A 51 9.10 4.59 -2.18
CA ALA A 51 10.01 4.33 -1.06
C ALA A 51 10.63 5.62 -0.53
N MET A 52 11.15 6.47 -1.40
CA MET A 52 11.76 7.75 -1.05
C MET A 52 10.80 8.66 -0.24
N ARG A 53 9.57 8.84 -0.75
CA ARG A 53 8.56 9.68 -0.08
C ARG A 53 8.11 9.08 1.24
N SER A 54 7.95 7.76 1.30
CA SER A 54 7.58 7.07 2.55
C SER A 54 8.68 7.21 3.59
N GLU A 55 9.94 7.07 3.19
CA GLU A 55 11.08 7.20 4.08
C GLU A 55 11.22 8.62 4.63
N GLU A 56 11.01 9.64 3.80
CA GLU A 56 11.01 11.03 4.27
C GLU A 56 9.96 11.26 5.38
N ALA A 57 8.74 10.74 5.18
CA ALA A 57 7.70 10.80 6.19
C ALA A 57 8.04 9.98 7.45
N PHE A 58 8.66 8.81 7.30
CA PHE A 58 9.10 7.97 8.42
C PHE A 58 10.16 8.66 9.28
N GLN A 59 11.15 9.31 8.66
CA GLN A 59 12.17 10.05 9.38
C GLN A 59 11.57 11.22 10.17
N ILE A 60 10.62 11.95 9.58
CA ILE A 60 9.86 12.98 10.31
C ILE A 60 9.14 12.33 11.51
N ALA A 61 8.39 11.26 11.29
CA ALA A 61 7.62 10.62 12.36
C ALA A 61 8.51 10.08 13.49
N LYS A 62 9.67 9.50 13.17
CA LYS A 62 10.66 9.03 14.15
C LYS A 62 11.29 10.15 14.97
N ASN A 63 11.43 11.36 14.42
CA ASN A 63 11.88 12.51 15.19
C ASN A 63 10.90 12.89 16.32
N TYR A 64 9.60 12.65 16.13
CA TYR A 64 8.59 12.85 17.18
C TYR A 64 8.48 11.66 18.12
N ASN A 65 8.58 10.43 17.61
CA ASN A 65 8.50 9.20 18.39
C ASN A 65 9.45 8.12 17.85
N PRO A 66 10.62 7.93 18.49
CA PRO A 66 11.59 6.91 18.09
C PRO A 66 11.08 5.47 18.15
N ASP A 67 10.03 5.18 18.92
CA ASP A 67 9.48 3.83 19.10
C ASP A 67 8.25 3.56 18.21
N LEU A 68 7.89 4.52 17.34
CA LEU A 68 6.74 4.39 16.45
C LEU A 68 6.90 3.20 15.49
N LEU A 69 5.83 2.40 15.38
CA LEU A 69 5.72 1.34 14.39
C LEU A 69 5.37 1.93 13.03
N LEU A 70 6.09 1.53 12.00
CA LEU A 70 6.06 2.11 10.66
C LEU A 70 5.65 1.05 9.64
N PHE A 71 4.65 1.37 8.83
CA PHE A 71 4.13 0.48 7.80
C PHE A 71 4.14 1.17 6.43
N ALA A 72 4.62 0.49 5.40
CA ALA A 72 4.52 0.95 4.01
C ALA A 72 3.13 0.67 3.42
N HIS A 73 2.62 1.60 2.61
CA HIS A 73 1.32 1.47 1.95
C HIS A 73 1.21 2.32 0.67
N GLY A 74 0.49 1.79 -0.32
CA GLY A 74 -0.04 2.57 -1.45
C GLY A 74 0.87 2.68 -2.67
N ALA A 75 0.46 3.57 -3.58
CA ALA A 75 1.14 3.94 -4.83
C ALA A 75 1.62 2.73 -5.65
N ALA A 76 2.92 2.62 -5.92
CA ALA A 76 3.48 1.58 -6.79
C ALA A 76 3.60 0.19 -6.14
N MET A 77 3.24 0.03 -4.85
CA MET A 77 3.36 -1.24 -4.13
C MET A 77 2.21 -2.20 -4.47
N GLU A 78 2.28 -2.84 -5.64
CA GLU A 78 1.24 -3.74 -6.17
C GLU A 78 1.53 -5.22 -5.87
N THR A 79 2.81 -5.61 -5.88
CA THR A 79 3.24 -7.00 -5.80
C THR A 79 4.00 -7.32 -4.50
N PRO A 80 4.16 -8.61 -4.14
CA PRO A 80 5.05 -9.00 -3.05
C PRO A 80 6.50 -8.52 -3.24
N GLU A 81 6.99 -8.45 -4.48
CA GLU A 81 8.32 -7.95 -4.82
C GLU A 81 8.44 -6.45 -4.51
N ASP A 82 7.41 -5.66 -4.81
CA ASP A 82 7.37 -4.24 -4.45
C ASP A 82 7.33 -4.04 -2.93
N ALA A 83 6.56 -4.88 -2.23
CA ALA A 83 6.51 -4.87 -0.77
C ALA A 83 7.87 -5.22 -0.16
N GLN A 84 8.60 -6.17 -0.74
CA GLN A 84 9.97 -6.49 -0.33
C GLN A 84 10.91 -5.32 -0.58
N TYR A 85 10.79 -4.63 -1.74
CA TYR A 85 11.57 -3.44 -2.02
C TYR A 85 11.37 -2.36 -0.94
N MET A 86 10.13 -2.14 -0.49
CA MET A 86 9.85 -1.18 0.59
C MET A 86 10.54 -1.57 1.90
N LEU A 87 10.53 -2.85 2.26
CA LEU A 87 11.20 -3.35 3.48
C LEU A 87 12.72 -3.21 3.40
N ASP A 88 13.31 -3.40 2.21
CA ASP A 88 14.75 -3.34 2.01
C ASP A 88 15.29 -1.90 1.92
N ASN A 89 14.45 -0.94 1.52
CA ASN A 89 14.88 0.42 1.18
C ASN A 89 14.26 1.53 2.05
N THR A 90 13.49 1.18 3.07
CA THR A 90 12.91 2.14 4.02
C THR A 90 13.01 1.63 5.46
N SER A 91 12.67 2.50 6.41
CA SER A 91 12.64 2.22 7.84
C SER A 91 11.37 1.48 8.29
N CYS A 92 10.47 1.08 7.39
CA CYS A 92 9.26 0.37 7.77
C CYS A 92 9.54 -1.02 8.35
N GLN A 93 8.69 -1.47 9.29
CA GLN A 93 8.77 -2.82 9.86
C GLN A 93 7.69 -3.77 9.32
N GLY A 94 6.85 -3.28 8.42
CA GLY A 94 5.78 -4.05 7.83
C GLY A 94 5.13 -3.34 6.66
N VAL A 95 4.23 -4.05 5.99
CA VAL A 95 3.44 -3.52 4.89
C VAL A 95 1.96 -3.64 5.21
N TRP A 96 1.18 -2.65 4.80
CA TRP A 96 -0.27 -2.69 4.87
C TRP A 96 -0.84 -2.75 3.46
N THR A 97 -1.52 -3.85 3.14
CA THR A 97 -2.10 -4.07 1.82
C THR A 97 -3.62 -3.95 1.87
N GLY A 98 -4.21 -3.64 0.72
CA GLY A 98 -5.65 -3.67 0.49
C GLY A 98 -5.92 -4.32 -0.87
N SER A 99 -6.11 -3.49 -1.90
CA SER A 99 -6.39 -3.95 -3.27
C SER A 99 -5.36 -4.95 -3.83
N ALA A 100 -4.07 -4.77 -3.51
CA ALA A 100 -2.99 -5.68 -3.93
C ALA A 100 -3.21 -7.13 -3.49
N THR A 101 -3.75 -7.35 -2.30
CA THR A 101 -3.95 -8.70 -1.73
C THR A 101 -5.38 -9.22 -1.87
N GLU A 102 -6.36 -8.35 -2.10
CA GLU A 102 -7.75 -8.75 -2.26
C GLU A 102 -8.27 -8.54 -3.69
N ARG A 103 -8.44 -7.30 -4.15
CA ARG A 103 -9.19 -6.96 -5.36
C ARG A 103 -8.50 -7.51 -6.60
N ILE A 104 -7.23 -7.18 -6.78
CA ILE A 104 -6.44 -7.51 -7.98
C ILE A 104 -6.35 -9.03 -8.20
N PRO A 105 -5.93 -9.84 -7.21
CA PRO A 105 -5.88 -11.29 -7.38
C PRO A 105 -7.26 -11.93 -7.58
N ILE A 106 -8.32 -11.42 -6.91
CA ILE A 106 -9.69 -11.92 -7.08
C ILE A 106 -10.21 -11.61 -8.50
N GLU A 107 -10.01 -10.39 -9.00
CA GLU A 107 -10.39 -9.98 -10.36
C GLU A 107 -9.78 -10.91 -11.41
N LYS A 108 -8.47 -11.17 -11.29
CA LYS A 108 -7.75 -12.05 -12.21
C LYS A 108 -8.30 -13.49 -12.19
N ALA A 109 -8.52 -14.05 -11.00
CA ALA A 109 -9.02 -15.40 -10.85
C ALA A 109 -10.45 -15.56 -11.41
N ILE A 110 -11.33 -14.59 -11.15
CA ILE A 110 -12.71 -14.62 -11.67
C ILE A 110 -12.72 -14.50 -13.19
N LEU A 111 -11.90 -13.60 -13.75
CA LEU A 111 -11.80 -13.42 -15.20
C LEU A 111 -11.34 -14.71 -15.88
N GLU A 112 -10.27 -15.33 -15.40
CA GLU A 112 -9.73 -16.57 -15.97
C GLU A 112 -10.77 -17.70 -15.99
N VAL A 113 -11.49 -17.89 -14.89
CA VAL A 113 -12.56 -18.90 -14.82
C VAL A 113 -13.69 -18.58 -15.80
N SER A 114 -14.11 -17.32 -15.86
CA SER A 114 -15.20 -16.87 -16.74
C SER A 114 -14.86 -17.08 -18.22
N GLU A 115 -13.63 -16.76 -18.63
CA GLU A 115 -13.14 -17.00 -19.99
C GLU A 115 -13.14 -18.48 -20.37
N ARG A 116 -12.76 -19.36 -19.42
CA ARG A 116 -12.79 -20.82 -19.65
C ARG A 116 -14.20 -21.34 -19.91
N PHE A 117 -15.20 -20.83 -19.18
CA PHE A 117 -16.61 -21.17 -19.42
C PHE A 117 -17.12 -20.61 -20.75
N ALA A 118 -16.77 -19.36 -21.07
CA ALA A 118 -17.20 -18.71 -22.31
C ALA A 118 -16.68 -19.41 -23.57
N ASN A 119 -15.52 -20.08 -23.47
CA ASN A 119 -14.88 -20.78 -24.59
C ASN A 119 -15.36 -22.23 -24.81
N LEU A 120 -16.32 -22.73 -24.04
CA LEU A 120 -16.89 -24.05 -24.24
C LEU A 120 -17.59 -24.17 -25.60
N ARG A 121 -17.39 -25.31 -26.29
CA ARG A 121 -17.95 -25.56 -27.63
C ARG A 121 -18.98 -26.68 -27.58
N LEU A 122 -20.08 -26.50 -28.32
CA LEU A 122 -21.04 -27.56 -28.55
C LEU A 122 -20.41 -28.67 -29.41
N LYS A 123 -20.83 -29.92 -29.17
CA LYS A 123 -20.45 -31.04 -30.02
C LYS A 123 -20.94 -30.77 -31.44
N LYS A 124 -20.04 -30.82 -32.43
CA LYS A 124 -20.42 -30.73 -33.85
C LYS A 124 -21.31 -31.94 -34.18
N LYS A 125 -22.47 -31.67 -34.81
CA LYS A 125 -23.36 -32.71 -35.34
C LYS A 125 -22.77 -33.32 -36.60
#